data_AF-A0A221KCF0-F1
#
_entry.id   AF-A0A221KCF0-F1
#
_cell.length_a   1.000
_cell.length_b   1.000
_cell.length_c   1.000
_cell.angle_alpha   90.00
_cell.angle_beta   90.00
_cell.angle_gamma   90.00
#
_symmetry.space_group_name_H-M   'P 1'
#
loop_
_entity.id
_entity.type
_entity.pdbx_description
1 polymer ?
#
loop_
_entity_poly.entity_id
_entity_poly.type
_entity_poly.pdbx_seq_one_letter_code
_entity_poly.pdbx_strand_id
1 'polypeptide(L)'
;MFRHHTIALTVMLMGTWAAIPSAWADAPQAVEPVRHLGKAPRLKTPLPPELDQARTDAPELSEAAGLSIDTSRREDVRNFYNAVYQASENIPSAWTGNIAACQAGVVSSTYRSAVLRRINYYRAMAGMPANVVLYSTVVPYNQAGALLMSANSSLSHFPPSSWSCYTANGANAAGNSNIALGMAGADAVDGYIVDDGSGNTAAGHRRWILYPPLYRVGTGDVTPSSSYSAANTLWVLGSTMLSTRPSTTREYIAWPPAGYMPKPLVPTRWSFGYPGADFSNATVSMSSNGTSVSVSKESLANGYGDNTLVWQANLSSTLGTNDTAYSVVVDNVVINGTARRFEYTTTVFDPAQYGSDTVLPNLTGPTTLKVAQAGSFTAQAVSKAGGYQWRALRAVNDFGNRINGAETGMGDLVAKPTPGYIVASSDTAASGSKSYHLAQENGTPQAIVFTKTFVPTSTSVLKFASRLGWATSFQTARVQVSIDDGNTWQDVYTQDGTGGSGESRFTTRSVSLSSYANRQIQIRFYYGSTWSFFPQTSSGMGWYVDDIQLTSTLRVASTTDPVKSTRTFSFTPSATGTYFLAARALAFGGYPLEWGTWKQVKVTN
;
A
#
# COMPACT_ATOMS: atom_id res chain seq x y z
N MET A 1 -25.29 -37.57 -74.39
CA MET A 1 -26.13 -36.79 -75.33
C MET A 1 -25.33 -35.56 -75.77
N PHE A 2 -25.15 -35.45 -77.08
CA PHE A 2 -24.48 -34.46 -77.95
C PHE A 2 -24.21 -33.04 -77.40
N ARG A 3 -22.94 -32.58 -77.46
CA ARG A 3 -22.30 -31.62 -78.43
C ARG A 3 -22.72 -30.15 -78.19
N HIS A 4 -21.82 -29.17 -78.12
CA HIS A 4 -20.88 -28.77 -79.17
C HIS A 4 -19.57 -28.10 -78.70
N HIS A 5 -18.53 -28.38 -79.48
CA HIS A 5 -17.22 -27.72 -79.60
C HIS A 5 -17.28 -26.23 -79.97
N THR A 6 -16.25 -25.48 -79.56
CA THR A 6 -15.32 -24.79 -80.50
C THR A 6 -13.91 -24.71 -79.89
N ILE A 7 -12.90 -25.02 -80.70
CA ILE A 7 -11.45 -25.01 -80.42
C ILE A 7 -10.80 -23.94 -81.33
N ALA A 8 -9.60 -23.49 -80.93
CA ALA A 8 -8.51 -22.89 -81.72
C ALA A 8 -8.36 -21.35 -81.55
N LEU A 9 -7.17 -20.73 -81.50
CA LEU A 9 -5.81 -21.18 -81.80
C LEU A 9 -4.77 -20.23 -81.14
N THR A 10 -3.64 -20.83 -80.79
CA THR A 10 -2.29 -20.36 -80.40
C THR A 10 -1.74 -19.13 -81.12
N VAL A 11 -1.05 -18.23 -80.40
CA VAL A 11 0.28 -17.67 -80.79
C VAL A 11 1.10 -17.36 -79.53
N MET A 12 2.32 -17.88 -79.51
CA MET A 12 3.37 -17.70 -78.51
C MET A 12 4.38 -16.67 -79.05
N LEU A 13 4.74 -15.65 -78.27
CA LEU A 13 5.98 -14.89 -78.48
C LEU A 13 6.46 -14.26 -77.17
N MET A 14 7.75 -14.49 -76.90
CA MET A 14 8.50 -14.18 -75.68
C MET A 14 8.77 -12.68 -75.51
N GLY A 15 8.87 -12.21 -74.26
CA GLY A 15 9.36 -10.86 -73.92
C GLY A 15 9.40 -10.54 -72.43
N THR A 16 10.50 -10.94 -71.78
CA THR A 16 11.20 -10.33 -70.62
C THR A 16 10.44 -9.51 -69.54
N TRP A 17 10.50 -10.05 -68.30
CA TRP A 17 10.80 -9.40 -67.01
C TRP A 17 10.30 -7.97 -66.71
N ALA A 18 9.33 -7.88 -65.79
CA ALA A 18 9.39 -7.01 -64.60
C ALA A 18 8.28 -7.42 -63.61
N ALA A 19 8.66 -7.74 -62.38
CA ALA A 19 7.75 -8.14 -61.30
C ALA A 19 7.21 -6.91 -60.54
N ILE A 20 5.89 -6.83 -60.37
CA ILE A 20 5.23 -6.02 -59.32
C ILE A 20 4.03 -6.86 -58.82
N PRO A 21 3.94 -7.24 -57.52
CA PRO A 21 2.81 -7.99 -57.02
C PRO A 21 1.58 -7.08 -56.80
N SER A 22 0.45 -7.55 -57.31
CA SER A 22 -0.89 -6.97 -57.13
C SER A 22 -1.33 -7.06 -55.67
N ALA A 23 -1.58 -5.89 -55.07
CA ALA A 23 -2.26 -5.76 -53.80
C ALA A 23 -3.73 -6.19 -53.97
N TRP A 24 -4.15 -7.18 -53.20
CA TRP A 24 -5.55 -7.46 -52.94
C TRP A 24 -6.08 -6.37 -52.01
N ALA A 25 -7.03 -5.59 -52.52
CA ALA A 25 -7.80 -4.63 -51.74
C ALA A 25 -9.00 -5.35 -51.13
N ASP A 26 -8.84 -5.82 -49.89
CA ASP A 26 -9.98 -6.08 -49.01
C ASP A 26 -10.11 -4.89 -48.05
N ALA A 27 -11.26 -4.23 -48.13
CA ALA A 27 -11.64 -3.14 -47.25
C ALA A 27 -11.86 -3.66 -45.82
N PRO A 28 -11.33 -3.00 -44.76
CA PRO A 28 -11.73 -3.32 -43.40
C PRO A 28 -13.00 -2.54 -43.06
N GLN A 29 -14.15 -3.24 -43.01
CA GLN A 29 -15.20 -2.88 -42.06
C GLN A 29 -14.98 -3.64 -40.75
N ALA A 30 -14.32 -2.96 -39.82
CA ALA A 30 -14.58 -3.06 -38.39
C ALA A 30 -14.06 -1.76 -37.77
N VAL A 31 -14.97 -0.90 -37.32
CA VAL A 31 -14.61 0.26 -36.50
C VAL A 31 -14.14 -0.31 -35.16
N GLU A 32 -12.82 -0.44 -34.99
CA GLU A 32 -12.22 -0.66 -33.67
C GLU A 32 -12.77 0.42 -32.72
N PRO A 33 -13.32 0.07 -31.53
CA PRO A 33 -13.63 1.10 -30.55
C PRO A 33 -12.31 1.79 -30.20
N VAL A 34 -12.24 3.10 -30.47
CA VAL A 34 -11.09 3.92 -30.10
C VAL A 34 -10.81 3.67 -28.62
N ARG A 35 -9.68 3.04 -28.31
CA ARG A 35 -9.28 2.77 -26.92
C ARG A 35 -8.99 4.12 -26.28
N HIS A 36 -9.79 4.49 -25.30
CA HIS A 36 -9.62 5.75 -24.61
C HIS A 36 -8.79 5.51 -23.35
N LEU A 37 -7.82 6.40 -23.10
CA LEU A 37 -7.11 6.46 -21.84
C LEU A 37 -7.72 7.58 -20.98
N GLY A 38 -7.83 7.33 -19.67
CA GLY A 38 -8.50 8.24 -18.74
C GLY A 38 -7.73 9.56 -18.61
N LYS A 39 -8.40 10.66 -18.22
CA LYS A 39 -7.62 11.86 -17.82
C LYS A 39 -6.84 11.51 -16.57
N ALA A 40 -5.56 11.83 -16.53
CA ALA A 40 -4.67 11.47 -15.44
C ALA A 40 -5.15 11.89 -14.03
N PRO A 41 -4.93 11.06 -12.98
CA PRO A 41 -5.09 11.52 -11.60
C PRO A 41 -3.96 12.50 -11.26
N ARG A 42 -4.29 13.51 -10.46
CA ARG A 42 -3.33 14.48 -9.91
C ARG A 42 -3.43 14.46 -8.40
N LEU A 43 -2.28 14.47 -7.73
CA LEU A 43 -2.24 14.59 -6.28
C LEU A 43 -2.67 16.03 -5.90
N LYS A 44 -3.65 16.19 -5.01
CA LYS A 44 -4.08 17.52 -4.50
C LYS A 44 -3.11 18.12 -3.49
N THR A 45 -2.28 17.29 -2.86
CA THR A 45 -1.30 17.65 -1.83
C THR A 45 -0.20 16.60 -1.80
N PRO A 46 1.10 16.97 -1.66
CA PRO A 46 2.17 16.00 -1.45
C PRO A 46 1.83 15.07 -0.29
N LEU A 47 2.02 13.75 -0.45
CA LEU A 47 2.01 12.84 0.68
C LEU A 47 3.15 13.30 1.63
N PRO A 48 2.90 13.43 2.94
CA PRO A 48 3.98 13.73 3.87
C PRO A 48 5.06 12.64 3.73
N PRO A 49 6.35 13.00 3.77
CA PRO A 49 7.41 11.99 3.80
C PRO A 49 7.20 11.12 5.04
N GLU A 50 6.85 9.85 4.82
CA GLU A 50 6.64 8.90 5.91
C GLU A 50 8.00 8.50 6.52
N LEU A 51 8.04 8.46 7.86
CA LEU A 51 9.21 8.03 8.64
C LEU A 51 9.29 6.51 8.82
N ASP A 52 8.44 5.78 8.12
CA ASP A 52 8.29 4.35 8.28
C ASP A 52 9.35 3.62 7.44
N GLN A 53 9.89 2.53 7.99
CA GLN A 53 10.97 1.82 7.34
C GLN A 53 10.45 1.02 6.15
N ALA A 54 11.22 0.99 5.07
CA ALA A 54 11.00 0.08 3.96
C ALA A 54 10.92 -1.36 4.49
N ARG A 55 9.88 -2.11 4.13
CA ARG A 55 9.76 -3.52 4.52
C ARG A 55 10.80 -4.36 3.78
N THR A 56 11.90 -4.70 4.44
CA THR A 56 13.03 -5.42 3.83
C THR A 56 12.85 -6.94 3.73
N ASP A 57 11.81 -7.50 4.36
CA ASP A 57 11.55 -8.95 4.40
C ASP A 57 10.48 -9.42 3.40
N ALA A 58 10.08 -8.56 2.46
CA ALA A 58 9.14 -8.93 1.41
C ALA A 58 9.80 -9.87 0.39
N PRO A 59 9.23 -11.06 0.10
CA PRO A 59 9.77 -11.95 -0.92
C PRO A 59 9.68 -11.31 -2.30
N GLU A 60 10.60 -11.69 -3.19
CA GLU A 60 10.43 -11.47 -4.62
C GLU A 60 9.21 -12.26 -5.11
N LEU A 61 8.34 -11.63 -5.89
CA LEU A 61 7.22 -12.32 -6.53
C LEU A 61 7.79 -13.31 -7.53
N SER A 62 7.58 -14.62 -7.31
CA SER A 62 7.89 -15.60 -8.34
C SER A 62 6.92 -15.46 -9.50
N GLU A 63 7.42 -15.43 -10.73
CA GLU A 63 6.58 -15.29 -11.95
C GLU A 63 5.53 -16.41 -12.09
N ALA A 64 5.67 -17.52 -11.36
CA ALA A 64 4.85 -18.72 -11.50
C ALA A 64 3.61 -18.80 -10.59
N ALA A 65 3.53 -18.02 -9.50
CA ALA A 65 2.40 -18.09 -8.56
C ALA A 65 1.76 -16.70 -8.36
N GLY A 66 0.58 -16.50 -8.96
CA GLY A 66 -0.21 -15.28 -8.74
C GLY A 66 -0.71 -15.15 -7.30
N LEU A 67 -0.99 -13.92 -6.88
CA LEU A 67 -1.66 -13.66 -5.60
C LEU A 67 -3.11 -14.16 -5.67
N SER A 68 -3.62 -14.66 -4.55
CA SER A 68 -5.02 -15.09 -4.45
C SER A 68 -5.53 -14.89 -3.03
N ILE A 69 -6.74 -14.37 -2.92
CA ILE A 69 -7.38 -14.05 -1.65
C ILE A 69 -8.87 -14.38 -1.73
N ASP A 70 -9.42 -14.91 -0.64
CA ASP A 70 -10.87 -15.02 -0.46
C ASP A 70 -11.34 -13.80 0.32
N THR A 71 -12.02 -12.89 -0.38
CA THR A 71 -12.51 -11.65 0.24
C THR A 71 -13.65 -11.88 1.23
N SER A 72 -14.23 -13.07 1.32
CA SER A 72 -15.26 -13.38 2.33
C SER A 72 -14.69 -13.64 3.74
N ARG A 73 -13.36 -13.74 3.87
CA ARG A 73 -12.65 -14.05 5.12
C ARG A 73 -11.94 -12.79 5.63
N ARG A 74 -12.47 -12.17 6.70
CA ARG A 74 -11.96 -10.90 7.24
C ARG A 74 -10.48 -10.99 7.61
N GLU A 75 -10.09 -12.03 8.34
CA GLU A 75 -8.71 -12.20 8.77
C GLU A 75 -7.75 -12.47 7.60
N ASP A 76 -8.19 -13.20 6.56
CA ASP A 76 -7.36 -13.41 5.38
C ASP A 76 -7.12 -12.05 4.67
N VAL A 77 -8.16 -11.21 4.53
CA VAL A 77 -8.02 -9.87 3.92
C VAL A 77 -7.15 -8.94 4.79
N ARG A 78 -7.29 -8.99 6.12
CA ARG A 78 -6.44 -8.25 7.05
C ARG A 78 -4.97 -8.64 6.88
N ASN A 79 -4.69 -9.95 6.87
CA ASN A 79 -3.35 -10.47 6.66
C ASN A 79 -2.80 -10.13 5.28
N PHE A 80 -3.64 -10.18 4.24
CA PHE A 80 -3.23 -9.82 2.88
C PHE A 80 -2.89 -8.33 2.78
N TYR A 81 -3.67 -7.45 3.40
CA TYR A 81 -3.33 -6.02 3.50
C TYR A 81 -2.02 -5.80 4.28
N ASN A 82 -1.94 -6.28 5.52
CA ASN A 82 -0.79 -6.02 6.38
C ASN A 82 0.51 -6.67 5.86
N ALA A 83 0.43 -7.80 5.16
CA ALA A 83 1.62 -8.50 4.68
C ALA A 83 1.99 -8.15 3.23
N VAL A 84 1.02 -7.98 2.34
CA VAL A 84 1.27 -7.85 0.89
C VAL A 84 1.10 -6.41 0.41
N TYR A 85 0.03 -5.71 0.81
CA TYR A 85 -0.14 -4.29 0.47
C TYR A 85 0.99 -3.46 1.09
N GLN A 86 1.18 -3.58 2.42
CA GLN A 86 2.19 -2.80 3.14
C GLN A 86 3.62 -3.09 2.71
N ALA A 87 3.89 -4.24 2.10
CA ALA A 87 5.22 -4.56 1.58
C ALA A 87 5.65 -3.65 0.41
N SER A 88 4.72 -2.97 -0.25
CA SER A 88 5.03 -2.00 -1.31
C SER A 88 5.32 -0.59 -0.80
N GLU A 89 5.14 -0.33 0.50
CA GLU A 89 5.32 1.00 1.09
C GLU A 89 6.80 1.31 1.35
N ASN A 90 7.11 2.61 1.28
CA ASN A 90 8.40 3.17 1.67
C ASN A 90 9.63 2.56 0.97
N ILE A 91 9.45 2.01 -0.23
CA ILE A 91 10.55 1.46 -1.03
C ILE A 91 11.33 2.60 -1.71
N PRO A 92 12.65 2.74 -1.47
CA PRO A 92 13.44 3.77 -2.13
C PRO A 92 13.49 3.56 -3.64
N SER A 93 13.20 4.62 -4.40
CA SER A 93 13.25 4.55 -5.87
C SER A 93 14.65 4.24 -6.40
N ALA A 94 15.68 4.78 -5.74
CA ALA A 94 17.06 4.84 -6.24
C ALA A 94 17.11 5.33 -7.70
N TRP A 95 16.28 6.32 -8.03
CA TRP A 95 16.20 6.87 -9.38
C TRP A 95 17.51 7.53 -9.80
N THR A 96 18.05 7.15 -10.95
CA THR A 96 19.37 7.60 -11.44
C THR A 96 19.31 8.67 -12.53
N GLY A 97 18.11 9.15 -12.87
CA GLY A 97 17.92 10.10 -13.95
C GLY A 97 18.22 11.55 -13.59
N ASN A 98 18.11 12.43 -14.57
CA ASN A 98 18.30 13.86 -14.44
C ASN A 98 17.35 14.59 -15.39
N ILE A 99 16.42 15.36 -14.81
CA ILE A 99 15.37 16.05 -15.59
C ILE A 99 15.95 17.16 -16.45
N ALA A 100 16.84 17.98 -15.89
CA ALA A 100 17.44 19.11 -16.60
C ALA A 100 18.30 18.66 -17.80
N ALA A 101 18.93 17.50 -17.71
CA ALA A 101 19.72 16.90 -18.80
C ALA A 101 18.91 15.97 -19.72
N CYS A 102 17.60 15.85 -19.51
CA CYS A 102 16.71 14.90 -20.20
C CYS A 102 17.22 13.45 -20.17
N GLN A 103 17.82 13.04 -19.06
CA GLN A 103 18.27 11.67 -18.83
C GLN A 103 17.20 10.91 -18.05
N ALA A 104 16.52 9.98 -18.70
CA ALA A 104 15.41 9.24 -18.09
C ALA A 104 15.85 8.40 -16.88
N GLY A 105 17.09 7.92 -16.89
CA GLY A 105 17.66 7.05 -15.86
C GLY A 105 16.89 5.75 -15.72
N VAL A 106 16.96 5.14 -14.54
CA VAL A 106 16.18 3.97 -14.13
C VAL A 106 15.85 4.07 -12.64
N VAL A 107 14.81 3.36 -12.21
CA VAL A 107 14.55 3.04 -10.80
C VAL A 107 15.02 1.62 -10.46
N SER A 108 15.20 1.32 -9.16
CA SER A 108 15.62 0.01 -8.69
C SER A 108 14.64 -1.11 -9.10
N SER A 109 15.14 -2.35 -9.15
CA SER A 109 14.29 -3.53 -9.38
C SER A 109 13.30 -3.76 -8.23
N THR A 110 13.68 -3.45 -6.99
CA THR A 110 12.81 -3.55 -5.81
C THR A 110 11.65 -2.55 -5.89
N TYR A 111 11.91 -1.31 -6.34
CA TYR A 111 10.86 -0.32 -6.55
C TYR A 111 9.85 -0.75 -7.62
N ARG A 112 10.33 -1.25 -8.78
CA ARG A 112 9.45 -1.80 -9.83
C ARG A 112 8.66 -3.02 -9.35
N SER A 113 9.27 -3.86 -8.52
CA SER A 113 8.58 -5.01 -7.92
C SER A 113 7.49 -4.57 -6.94
N ALA A 114 7.68 -3.46 -6.22
CA ALA A 114 6.66 -2.87 -5.36
C ALA A 114 5.44 -2.37 -6.15
N VAL A 115 5.66 -1.74 -7.32
CA VAL A 115 4.59 -1.35 -8.27
C VAL A 115 3.78 -2.58 -8.72
N LEU A 116 4.48 -3.64 -9.19
CA LEU A 116 3.83 -4.88 -9.62
C LEU A 116 3.07 -5.57 -8.49
N ARG A 117 3.64 -5.59 -7.28
CA ARG A 117 2.97 -6.14 -6.09
C ARG A 117 1.69 -5.38 -5.78
N ARG A 118 1.69 -4.05 -5.88
CA ARG A 118 0.49 -3.23 -5.66
C ARG A 118 -0.59 -3.51 -6.71
N ILE A 119 -0.21 -3.60 -7.99
CA ILE A 119 -1.13 -3.99 -9.08
C ILE A 119 -1.76 -5.36 -8.81
N ASN A 120 -0.94 -6.36 -8.50
CA ASN A 120 -1.42 -7.72 -8.25
C ASN A 120 -2.25 -7.81 -6.96
N TYR A 121 -1.96 -7.01 -5.93
CA TYR A 121 -2.80 -6.91 -4.73
C TYR A 121 -4.24 -6.48 -5.10
N TYR A 122 -4.39 -5.39 -5.85
CA TYR A 122 -5.70 -4.89 -6.27
C TYR A 122 -6.43 -5.88 -7.17
N ARG A 123 -5.72 -6.51 -8.10
CA ARG A 123 -6.28 -7.55 -8.97
C ARG A 123 -6.79 -8.74 -8.16
N ALA A 124 -6.04 -9.22 -7.17
CA ALA A 124 -6.46 -10.31 -6.30
C ALA A 124 -7.72 -9.94 -5.50
N MET A 125 -7.75 -8.74 -4.90
CA MET A 125 -8.93 -8.23 -4.18
C MET A 125 -10.17 -8.11 -5.08
N ALA A 126 -10.00 -7.70 -6.33
CA ALA A 126 -11.08 -7.62 -7.32
C ALA A 126 -11.49 -8.98 -7.91
N GLY A 127 -10.81 -10.08 -7.57
CA GLY A 127 -11.10 -11.41 -8.09
C GLY A 127 -10.51 -11.72 -9.47
N MET A 128 -9.51 -10.95 -9.89
CA MET A 128 -8.82 -11.09 -11.17
C MET A 128 -7.56 -11.96 -11.02
N PRO A 129 -7.06 -12.58 -12.11
CA PRO A 129 -5.73 -13.19 -12.09
C PRO A 129 -4.66 -12.16 -11.69
N ALA A 130 -3.98 -12.41 -10.58
CA ALA A 130 -3.01 -11.49 -9.97
C ALA A 130 -1.57 -12.00 -10.14
N ASN A 131 -1.24 -12.33 -11.38
CA ASN A 131 0.07 -12.76 -11.87
C ASN A 131 0.58 -11.85 -12.99
N VAL A 132 0.24 -10.55 -12.93
CA VAL A 132 0.77 -9.57 -13.88
C VAL A 132 2.28 -9.47 -13.71
N VAL A 133 3.00 -9.57 -14.82
CA VAL A 133 4.47 -9.49 -14.86
C VAL A 133 4.95 -8.25 -15.62
N LEU A 134 6.24 -7.92 -15.47
CA LEU A 134 6.83 -6.78 -16.17
C LEU A 134 6.99 -7.06 -17.67
N TYR A 135 6.54 -6.12 -18.50
CA TYR A 135 6.90 -6.07 -19.90
C TYR A 135 8.22 -5.30 -20.05
N SER A 136 9.33 -5.99 -19.83
CA SER A 136 10.67 -5.39 -19.79
C SER A 136 11.01 -4.54 -21.03
N THR A 137 10.51 -4.90 -22.21
CA THR A 137 10.76 -4.19 -23.47
C THR A 137 10.26 -2.74 -23.46
N VAL A 138 9.11 -2.46 -22.83
CA VAL A 138 8.53 -1.10 -22.83
C VAL A 138 8.91 -0.29 -21.59
N VAL A 139 9.55 -0.89 -20.59
CA VAL A 139 10.00 -0.17 -19.38
C VAL A 139 10.88 1.04 -19.70
N PRO A 140 11.88 0.98 -20.60
CA PRO A 140 12.62 2.18 -20.98
C PRO A 140 11.74 3.27 -21.62
N TYR A 141 10.67 2.89 -22.31
CA TYR A 141 9.75 3.83 -22.95
C TYR A 141 8.89 4.51 -21.89
N ASN A 142 8.39 3.73 -20.92
CA ASN A 142 7.68 4.25 -19.76
C ASN A 142 8.55 5.19 -18.92
N GLN A 143 9.83 4.86 -18.73
CA GLN A 143 10.75 5.72 -17.99
C GLN A 143 10.96 7.06 -18.72
N ALA A 144 11.07 7.04 -20.06
CA ALA A 144 11.09 8.25 -20.88
C ALA A 144 9.75 9.02 -20.83
N GLY A 145 8.63 8.30 -20.77
CA GLY A 145 7.29 8.89 -20.61
C GLY A 145 7.11 9.60 -19.27
N ALA A 146 7.58 9.01 -18.17
CA ALA A 146 7.51 9.63 -16.85
C ALA A 146 8.39 10.89 -16.77
N LEU A 147 9.61 10.83 -17.33
CA LEU A 147 10.46 12.00 -17.51
C LEU A 147 9.77 13.10 -18.31
N LEU A 148 9.13 12.76 -19.43
CA LEU A 148 8.41 13.69 -20.28
C LEU A 148 7.29 14.42 -19.52
N MET A 149 6.47 13.70 -18.73
CA MET A 149 5.41 14.32 -17.93
C MET A 149 5.98 15.23 -16.82
N SER A 150 7.00 14.74 -16.11
CA SER A 150 7.64 15.46 -15.00
C SER A 150 8.32 16.76 -15.46
N ALA A 151 9.11 16.69 -16.55
CA ALA A 151 9.82 17.83 -17.12
C ALA A 151 8.90 18.99 -17.54
N ASN A 152 7.65 18.68 -17.89
CA ASN A 152 6.68 19.66 -18.36
C ASN A 152 5.61 19.99 -17.31
N SER A 153 5.64 19.35 -16.13
CA SER A 153 4.59 19.44 -15.10
C SER A 153 3.17 19.33 -15.67
N SER A 154 3.00 18.45 -16.66
CA SER A 154 1.77 18.31 -17.45
C SER A 154 1.56 16.87 -17.89
N LEU A 155 0.31 16.53 -18.23
CA LEU A 155 -0.13 15.18 -18.59
C LEU A 155 -0.82 15.20 -19.94
N SER A 156 -0.40 14.32 -20.84
CA SER A 156 -1.05 14.12 -22.13
C SER A 156 -0.82 12.70 -22.62
N HIS A 157 -1.85 12.04 -23.16
CA HIS A 157 -1.68 10.78 -23.90
C HIS A 157 -1.14 11.01 -25.32
N PHE A 158 -1.14 12.26 -25.78
CA PHE A 158 -0.60 12.68 -27.07
C PHE A 158 0.30 13.89 -26.84
N PRO A 159 1.44 13.73 -26.14
CA PRO A 159 2.31 14.86 -25.84
C PRO A 159 2.86 15.43 -27.16
N PRO A 160 2.81 16.77 -27.37
CA PRO A 160 3.36 17.36 -28.58
C PRO A 160 4.88 17.27 -28.57
N SER A 161 5.48 17.20 -29.76
CA SER A 161 6.94 17.11 -29.92
C SER A 161 7.70 18.35 -29.43
N SER A 162 7.00 19.44 -29.09
CA SER A 162 7.55 20.66 -28.52
C SER A 162 7.81 20.57 -27.01
N TRP A 163 7.33 19.53 -26.32
CA TRP A 163 7.58 19.34 -24.89
C TRP A 163 9.06 19.08 -24.59
N SER A 164 9.54 19.60 -23.47
CA SER A 164 10.89 19.31 -22.98
C SER A 164 11.08 17.81 -22.75
N CYS A 165 12.26 17.28 -23.08
CA CYS A 165 12.60 15.86 -22.98
C CYS A 165 11.70 14.92 -23.81
N TYR A 166 11.05 15.45 -24.85
CA TYR A 166 10.28 14.63 -25.79
C TYR A 166 11.15 13.57 -26.46
N THR A 167 10.64 12.34 -26.48
CA THR A 167 11.13 11.26 -27.32
C THR A 167 9.94 10.53 -27.93
N ALA A 168 10.10 9.96 -29.12
CA ALA A 168 9.04 9.15 -29.75
C ALA A 168 8.62 7.98 -28.86
N ASN A 169 9.58 7.34 -28.17
CA ASN A 169 9.30 6.25 -27.22
C ASN A 169 8.53 6.73 -25.99
N GLY A 170 8.89 7.88 -25.41
CA GLY A 170 8.14 8.46 -24.29
C GLY A 170 6.71 8.86 -24.67
N ALA A 171 6.52 9.41 -25.86
CA ALA A 171 5.20 9.72 -26.40
C ALA A 171 4.36 8.46 -26.66
N ASN A 172 4.98 7.41 -27.21
CA ASN A 172 4.35 6.11 -27.41
C ASN A 172 3.93 5.48 -26.07
N ALA A 173 4.78 5.55 -25.05
CA ALA A 173 4.43 5.10 -23.71
C ALA A 173 3.24 5.90 -23.15
N ALA A 174 3.25 7.23 -23.27
CA ALA A 174 2.14 8.07 -22.84
C ALA A 174 0.80 7.64 -23.48
N GLY A 175 0.79 7.34 -24.77
CA GLY A 175 -0.39 6.90 -25.52
C GLY A 175 -0.87 5.47 -25.23
N ASN A 176 -0.11 4.67 -24.47
CA ASN A 176 -0.46 3.29 -24.11
C ASN A 176 -0.54 3.05 -22.59
N SER A 177 -0.38 4.10 -21.79
CA SER A 177 -0.25 4.01 -20.35
C SER A 177 -1.36 4.71 -19.60
N ASN A 178 -1.69 4.22 -18.42
CA ASN A 178 -2.17 5.11 -17.37
C ASN A 178 -1.03 6.06 -17.00
N ILE A 179 -1.30 7.36 -16.85
CA ILE A 179 -0.27 8.38 -16.58
C ILE A 179 -0.67 9.20 -15.35
N ALA A 180 0.29 9.50 -14.48
CA ALA A 180 0.06 10.27 -13.24
C ALA A 180 1.11 11.37 -13.06
N LEU A 181 0.71 12.44 -12.38
CA LEU A 181 1.59 13.55 -11.97
C LEU A 181 1.35 13.90 -10.51
N GLY A 182 2.42 14.16 -9.78
CA GLY A 182 2.44 14.28 -8.32
C GLY A 182 2.54 12.93 -7.60
N MET A 183 2.54 11.81 -8.33
CA MET A 183 2.65 10.44 -7.80
C MET A 183 3.65 9.62 -8.61
N ALA A 184 4.30 8.67 -7.95
CA ALA A 184 5.16 7.66 -8.56
C ALA A 184 5.03 6.33 -7.78
N GLY A 185 5.53 5.23 -8.33
CA GLY A 185 5.62 3.97 -7.62
C GLY A 185 4.27 3.34 -7.29
N ALA A 186 4.19 2.69 -6.12
CA ALA A 186 2.96 2.07 -5.64
C ALA A 186 1.83 3.09 -5.45
N ASP A 187 2.15 4.31 -4.99
CA ASP A 187 1.18 5.40 -4.78
C ASP A 187 0.47 5.80 -6.08
N ALA A 188 1.17 5.76 -7.22
CA ALA A 188 0.55 6.01 -8.52
C ALA A 188 -0.51 4.95 -8.85
N VAL A 189 -0.27 3.69 -8.47
CA VAL A 189 -1.25 2.60 -8.63
C VAL A 189 -2.47 2.84 -7.75
N ASP A 190 -2.28 3.27 -6.51
CA ASP A 190 -3.40 3.67 -5.63
C ASP A 190 -4.19 4.82 -6.25
N GLY A 191 -3.52 5.84 -6.78
CA GLY A 191 -4.14 6.95 -7.49
C GLY A 191 -4.95 6.51 -8.71
N TYR A 192 -4.46 5.53 -9.48
CA TYR A 192 -5.20 4.94 -10.60
C TYR A 192 -6.41 4.11 -10.15
N ILE A 193 -6.33 3.44 -9.01
CA ILE A 193 -7.45 2.66 -8.46
C ILE A 193 -8.49 3.57 -7.84
N VAL A 194 -8.12 4.56 -7.04
CA VAL A 194 -9.06 5.55 -6.49
C VAL A 194 -9.72 6.32 -7.64
N ASP A 195 -8.90 6.71 -8.62
CA ASP A 195 -9.28 7.41 -9.85
C ASP A 195 -10.07 8.70 -9.61
N ASP A 196 -9.61 9.49 -8.63
CA ASP A 196 -10.27 10.73 -8.19
C ASP A 196 -10.15 11.88 -9.19
N GLY A 197 -11.06 12.84 -9.07
CA GLY A 197 -11.09 14.05 -9.89
C GLY A 197 -12.29 14.11 -10.85
N SER A 198 -12.63 15.32 -11.28
CA SER A 198 -13.76 15.59 -12.18
C SER A 198 -13.50 15.13 -13.63
N GLY A 199 -12.24 14.88 -13.99
CA GLY A 199 -11.87 14.34 -15.29
C GLY A 199 -11.99 12.82 -15.40
N ASN A 200 -12.22 12.13 -14.29
CA ASN A 200 -11.98 10.69 -14.14
C ASN A 200 -13.27 9.92 -13.85
N THR A 201 -14.41 10.51 -14.24
CA THR A 201 -15.77 9.99 -13.98
C THR A 201 -15.99 8.59 -14.56
N ALA A 202 -15.23 8.22 -15.59
CA ALA A 202 -15.27 6.89 -16.23
C ALA A 202 -14.52 5.79 -15.45
N ALA A 203 -13.75 6.14 -14.41
CA ALA A 203 -12.82 5.25 -13.70
C ALA A 203 -11.87 4.47 -14.65
N GLY A 204 -11.40 5.15 -15.71
CA GLY A 204 -10.69 4.51 -16.82
C GLY A 204 -9.40 3.81 -16.41
N HIS A 205 -8.62 4.40 -15.50
CA HIS A 205 -7.34 3.80 -15.09
C HIS A 205 -7.55 2.54 -14.28
N ARG A 206 -8.48 2.61 -13.32
CA ARG A 206 -8.93 1.46 -12.52
C ARG A 206 -9.39 0.32 -13.42
N ARG A 207 -10.22 0.63 -14.42
CA ARG A 207 -10.75 -0.36 -15.36
C ARG A 207 -9.63 -1.04 -16.15
N TRP A 208 -8.62 -0.31 -16.60
CA TRP A 208 -7.47 -0.92 -17.27
C TRP A 208 -6.66 -1.85 -16.34
N ILE A 209 -6.39 -1.44 -15.10
CA ILE A 209 -5.66 -2.26 -14.13
C ILE A 209 -6.43 -3.52 -13.74
N LEU A 210 -7.75 -3.42 -13.58
CA LEU A 210 -8.64 -4.52 -13.22
C LEU A 210 -9.19 -5.28 -14.44
N TYR A 211 -8.75 -4.95 -15.66
CA TYR A 211 -9.20 -5.63 -16.86
C TYR A 211 -8.68 -7.07 -16.87
N PRO A 212 -9.54 -8.10 -16.97
CA PRO A 212 -9.10 -9.48 -16.76
C PRO A 212 -7.99 -9.93 -17.72
N PRO A 213 -8.05 -9.61 -19.03
CA PRO A 213 -6.98 -9.95 -19.99
C PRO A 213 -5.61 -9.29 -19.73
N LEU A 214 -5.50 -8.29 -18.85
CA LEU A 214 -4.21 -7.67 -18.54
C LEU A 214 -3.30 -8.69 -17.82
N TYR A 215 -2.18 -9.06 -18.43
CA TYR A 215 -1.19 -9.96 -17.83
C TYR A 215 0.26 -9.43 -17.86
N ARG A 216 0.51 -8.30 -18.55
CA ARG A 216 1.82 -7.63 -18.59
C ARG A 216 1.66 -6.12 -18.54
N VAL A 217 2.58 -5.46 -17.83
CA VAL A 217 2.65 -3.98 -17.74
C VAL A 217 4.08 -3.47 -17.85
N GLY A 218 4.28 -2.27 -18.36
CA GLY A 218 5.52 -1.51 -18.22
C GLY A 218 5.34 -0.40 -17.20
N THR A 219 6.33 -0.09 -16.38
CA THR A 219 6.28 1.08 -15.48
C THR A 219 7.55 1.91 -15.63
N GLY A 220 7.40 3.22 -15.49
CA GLY A 220 8.48 4.18 -15.44
C GLY A 220 8.11 5.31 -14.51
N ASP A 221 9.09 5.80 -13.77
CA ASP A 221 8.87 6.56 -12.55
C ASP A 221 9.90 7.66 -12.39
N VAL A 222 9.44 8.87 -12.11
CA VAL A 222 10.28 9.99 -11.67
C VAL A 222 9.80 10.42 -10.29
N THR A 223 10.70 10.40 -9.32
CA THR A 223 10.41 10.86 -7.94
C THR A 223 10.42 12.39 -7.86
N PRO A 224 9.69 12.98 -6.89
CA PRO A 224 9.61 14.43 -6.80
C PRO A 224 10.98 15.04 -6.47
N SER A 225 11.22 16.25 -6.95
CA SER A 225 12.34 17.11 -6.57
C SER A 225 11.83 18.52 -6.31
N SER A 226 12.66 19.42 -5.78
CA SER A 226 12.24 20.78 -5.43
C SER A 226 11.63 21.57 -6.59
N SER A 227 11.97 21.23 -7.83
CA SER A 227 11.51 21.94 -9.04
C SER A 227 10.64 21.11 -9.97
N TYR A 228 10.44 19.81 -9.69
CA TYR A 228 9.72 18.92 -10.60
C TYR A 228 8.80 17.97 -9.83
N SER A 229 7.57 17.84 -10.34
CA SER A 229 6.58 16.91 -9.78
C SER A 229 6.99 15.46 -10.03
N ALA A 230 6.65 14.57 -9.10
CA ALA A 230 6.72 13.14 -9.35
C ALA A 230 5.84 12.77 -10.57
N ALA A 231 6.19 11.72 -11.30
CA ALA A 231 5.37 11.22 -12.39
C ALA A 231 5.50 9.70 -12.54
N ASN A 232 4.42 9.07 -12.98
CA ASN A 232 4.41 7.67 -13.39
C ASN A 232 3.79 7.53 -14.79
N THR A 233 4.33 6.59 -15.56
CA THR A 233 3.59 6.02 -16.69
C THR A 233 3.55 4.50 -16.55
N LEU A 234 2.34 3.94 -16.56
CA LEU A 234 2.06 2.52 -16.44
C LEU A 234 1.42 2.00 -17.72
N TRP A 235 2.21 1.34 -18.57
CA TRP A 235 1.76 0.76 -19.83
C TRP A 235 0.75 -0.36 -19.59
N VAL A 236 -0.48 -0.17 -20.08
CA VAL A 236 -1.62 -1.09 -19.87
C VAL A 236 -2.27 -1.56 -21.17
N LEU A 237 -2.00 -0.93 -22.31
CA LEU A 237 -2.59 -1.29 -23.61
C LEU A 237 -1.65 -2.15 -24.45
N GLY A 238 -2.13 -3.14 -25.20
CA GLY A 238 -1.25 -3.91 -26.11
C GLY A 238 -1.87 -5.18 -26.67
N SER A 239 -1.05 -5.99 -27.37
CA SER A 239 -1.44 -7.26 -28.01
C SER A 239 -1.96 -8.31 -27.02
N THR A 240 -1.61 -8.16 -25.75
CA THR A 240 -2.07 -8.98 -24.63
C THR A 240 -3.56 -8.81 -24.31
N MET A 241 -4.14 -7.65 -24.65
CA MET A 241 -5.55 -7.32 -24.45
C MET A 241 -6.49 -8.01 -25.45
N LEU A 242 -5.92 -8.72 -26.43
CA LEU A 242 -6.62 -9.55 -27.42
C LEU A 242 -6.53 -11.04 -27.11
N SER A 243 -5.97 -11.40 -25.95
CA SER A 243 -5.88 -12.79 -25.50
C SER A 243 -7.23 -13.32 -25.03
N THR A 244 -7.35 -14.65 -24.90
CA THR A 244 -8.54 -15.28 -24.34
C THR A 244 -8.80 -14.73 -22.94
N ARG A 245 -10.02 -14.26 -22.69
CA ARG A 245 -10.41 -13.73 -21.37
C ARG A 245 -10.21 -14.81 -20.30
N PRO A 246 -9.37 -14.59 -19.29
CA PRO A 246 -9.15 -15.57 -18.23
C PRO A 246 -10.37 -15.67 -17.32
N SER A 247 -10.50 -16.79 -16.62
CA SER A 247 -11.49 -16.95 -15.56
C SER A 247 -11.25 -15.98 -14.41
N THR A 248 -12.32 -15.40 -13.88
CA THR A 248 -12.35 -14.53 -12.72
C THR A 248 -13.14 -15.20 -11.59
N THR A 249 -12.95 -14.79 -10.34
CA THR A 249 -13.68 -15.39 -9.20
C THR A 249 -15.16 -15.02 -9.19
N ARG A 250 -15.55 -13.97 -9.93
CA ARG A 250 -16.92 -13.49 -10.11
C ARG A 250 -17.13 -13.09 -11.57
N GLU A 251 -18.36 -13.15 -12.06
CA GLU A 251 -18.69 -12.77 -13.44
C GLU A 251 -18.63 -11.25 -13.70
N TYR A 252 -18.67 -10.46 -12.63
CA TYR A 252 -18.58 -8.99 -12.66
C TYR A 252 -17.32 -8.51 -11.93
N ILE A 253 -16.95 -7.25 -12.20
CA ILE A 253 -15.80 -6.58 -11.60
C ILE A 253 -16.31 -5.41 -10.78
N ALA A 254 -16.22 -5.48 -9.46
CA ALA A 254 -16.62 -4.40 -8.57
C ALA A 254 -15.43 -3.80 -7.84
N TRP A 255 -15.44 -2.49 -7.65
CA TRP A 255 -14.52 -1.82 -6.74
C TRP A 255 -15.26 -0.73 -5.94
N PRO A 256 -15.29 -0.81 -4.60
CA PRO A 256 -14.84 -1.93 -3.76
C PRO A 256 -15.46 -3.29 -4.12
N PRO A 257 -14.74 -4.42 -3.89
CA PRO A 257 -15.24 -5.74 -4.20
C PRO A 257 -16.25 -6.22 -3.15
N ALA A 258 -17.00 -7.29 -3.48
CA ALA A 258 -17.81 -8.02 -2.52
C ALA A 258 -16.93 -8.71 -1.46
N GLY A 259 -17.38 -8.70 -0.19
CA GLY A 259 -16.63 -9.21 0.95
C GLY A 259 -15.99 -8.09 1.78
N TYR A 260 -14.89 -8.40 2.48
CA TYR A 260 -14.18 -7.48 3.36
C TYR A 260 -13.24 -6.56 2.58
N MET A 261 -13.20 -5.29 2.97
CA MET A 261 -12.39 -4.25 2.35
C MET A 261 -11.69 -3.39 3.41
N PRO A 262 -10.34 -3.27 3.39
CA PRO A 262 -9.64 -2.38 4.31
C PRO A 262 -10.06 -0.92 4.11
N LYS A 263 -10.48 -0.24 5.18
CA LYS A 263 -10.94 1.16 5.14
C LYS A 263 -9.99 2.14 4.45
N PRO A 264 -8.64 2.02 4.52
CA PRO A 264 -7.75 2.96 3.84
C PRO A 264 -7.86 2.91 2.31
N LEU A 265 -8.42 1.83 1.76
CA LEU A 265 -8.48 1.58 0.32
C LEU A 265 -9.88 1.82 -0.27
N VAL A 266 -10.82 2.32 0.53
CA VAL A 266 -12.21 2.55 0.09
C VAL A 266 -12.33 3.94 -0.54
N PRO A 267 -12.50 4.05 -1.88
CA PRO A 267 -12.76 5.33 -2.51
C PRO A 267 -14.23 5.74 -2.31
N THR A 268 -14.52 7.02 -2.54
CA THR A 268 -15.91 7.51 -2.71
C THR A 268 -16.48 7.14 -4.08
N ARG A 269 -15.63 7.04 -5.12
CA ARG A 269 -16.02 6.60 -6.47
C ARG A 269 -16.04 5.08 -6.58
N TRP A 270 -17.22 4.49 -6.68
CA TRP A 270 -17.46 3.06 -6.80
C TRP A 270 -17.76 2.68 -8.25
N SER A 271 -17.48 1.43 -8.62
CA SER A 271 -17.64 0.95 -9.99
C SER A 271 -18.11 -0.50 -10.04
N PHE A 272 -18.95 -0.82 -11.02
CA PHE A 272 -19.41 -2.17 -11.35
C PHE A 272 -19.31 -2.40 -12.86
N GLY A 273 -18.49 -3.36 -13.27
CA GLY A 273 -18.22 -3.70 -14.66
C GLY A 273 -18.65 -5.11 -15.03
N TYR A 274 -19.09 -5.28 -16.27
CA TYR A 274 -19.46 -6.57 -16.84
C TYR A 274 -19.14 -6.58 -18.34
N PRO A 275 -18.56 -7.67 -18.89
CA PRO A 275 -18.17 -7.73 -20.29
C PRO A 275 -19.38 -7.60 -21.22
N GLY A 276 -19.37 -6.57 -22.08
CA GLY A 276 -20.42 -6.32 -23.07
C GLY A 276 -21.79 -5.91 -22.52
N ALA A 277 -21.90 -5.60 -21.22
CA ALA A 277 -23.17 -5.16 -20.65
C ALA A 277 -23.56 -3.76 -21.14
N ASP A 278 -24.87 -3.54 -21.28
CA ASP A 278 -25.46 -2.22 -21.43
C ASP A 278 -25.99 -1.73 -20.07
N PHE A 279 -25.49 -0.56 -19.67
CA PHE A 279 -25.83 0.10 -18.40
C PHE A 279 -26.72 1.34 -18.60
N SER A 280 -27.19 1.62 -19.83
CA SER A 280 -27.96 2.81 -20.18
C SER A 280 -29.14 3.07 -19.23
N ASN A 281 -29.89 2.01 -18.91
CA ASN A 281 -31.04 2.03 -18.01
C ASN A 281 -30.72 1.49 -16.60
N ALA A 282 -29.45 1.19 -16.32
CA ALA A 282 -29.06 0.63 -15.04
C ALA A 282 -29.19 1.65 -13.90
N THR A 283 -29.57 1.16 -12.73
CA THR A 283 -29.67 1.94 -11.49
C THR A 283 -28.79 1.33 -10.41
N VAL A 284 -28.37 2.17 -9.47
CA VAL A 284 -27.62 1.74 -8.28
C VAL A 284 -28.35 2.23 -7.05
N SER A 285 -28.49 1.35 -6.06
CA SER A 285 -28.89 1.73 -4.71
C SER A 285 -27.92 1.14 -3.70
N MET A 286 -27.68 1.89 -2.62
CA MET A 286 -26.80 1.49 -1.54
C MET A 286 -27.48 1.66 -0.18
N SER A 287 -27.20 0.77 0.75
CA SER A 287 -27.63 0.91 2.14
C SER A 287 -26.59 0.39 3.12
N SER A 288 -26.58 0.96 4.32
CA SER A 288 -25.79 0.46 5.45
C SER A 288 -26.69 0.39 6.68
N ASN A 289 -26.74 -0.77 7.34
CA ASN A 289 -27.62 -1.03 8.48
C ASN A 289 -29.09 -0.62 8.23
N GLY A 290 -29.61 -0.93 7.04
CA GLY A 290 -30.98 -0.59 6.63
C GLY A 290 -31.21 0.89 6.30
N THR A 291 -30.21 1.76 6.46
CA THR A 291 -30.28 3.18 6.12
C THR A 291 -29.74 3.40 4.70
N SER A 292 -30.47 4.16 3.88
CA SER A 292 -30.03 4.48 2.52
C SER A 292 -28.74 5.30 2.53
N VAL A 293 -27.78 4.89 1.70
CA VAL A 293 -26.58 5.67 1.38
C VAL A 293 -26.85 6.36 0.05
N SER A 294 -26.79 7.69 0.03
CA SER A 294 -27.01 8.46 -1.20
C SER A 294 -25.90 8.19 -2.21
N VAL A 295 -26.29 8.00 -3.48
CA VAL A 295 -25.37 7.77 -4.59
C VAL A 295 -25.65 8.74 -5.72
N SER A 296 -24.59 9.17 -6.42
CA SER A 296 -24.69 9.97 -7.64
C SER A 296 -24.05 9.21 -8.79
N LYS A 297 -24.86 8.76 -9.76
CA LYS A 297 -24.38 8.04 -10.95
C LYS A 297 -23.56 9.00 -11.84
N GLU A 298 -22.37 8.57 -12.22
CA GLU A 298 -21.53 9.26 -13.20
C GLU A 298 -22.05 8.97 -14.62
N SER A 299 -21.79 9.86 -15.58
CA SER A 299 -22.12 9.62 -16.99
C SER A 299 -21.40 8.39 -17.53
N LEU A 300 -22.11 7.56 -18.29
CA LEU A 300 -21.54 6.35 -18.89
C LEU A 300 -20.46 6.69 -19.92
N ALA A 301 -19.36 5.94 -19.88
CA ALA A 301 -18.27 6.05 -20.83
C ALA A 301 -17.71 4.67 -21.18
N ASN A 302 -17.72 4.32 -22.45
CA ASN A 302 -17.20 3.05 -22.97
C ASN A 302 -15.79 3.23 -23.57
N GLY A 303 -15.11 2.13 -23.89
CA GLY A 303 -13.76 2.15 -24.49
C GLY A 303 -12.58 2.06 -23.50
N TYR A 304 -12.86 1.76 -22.23
CA TYR A 304 -11.86 1.58 -21.17
C TYR A 304 -11.95 0.14 -20.58
N GLY A 305 -11.59 -0.88 -21.34
CA GLY A 305 -11.84 -2.28 -20.95
C GLY A 305 -13.34 -2.63 -20.96
N ASP A 306 -13.79 -3.45 -19.99
CA ASP A 306 -15.20 -3.83 -19.88
C ASP A 306 -16.10 -2.61 -19.64
N ASN A 307 -17.33 -2.64 -20.18
CA ASN A 307 -18.34 -1.63 -19.89
C ASN A 307 -18.58 -1.59 -18.38
N THR A 308 -18.68 -0.38 -17.83
CA THR A 308 -18.67 -0.16 -16.38
C THR A 308 -19.62 0.97 -16.02
N LEU A 309 -20.46 0.72 -15.02
CA LEU A 309 -21.24 1.71 -14.32
C LEU A 309 -20.42 2.29 -13.17
N VAL A 310 -20.36 3.62 -13.05
CA VAL A 310 -19.58 4.33 -12.02
C VAL A 310 -20.50 5.28 -11.27
N TRP A 311 -20.31 5.40 -9.96
CA TRP A 311 -21.06 6.33 -9.12
C TRP A 311 -20.23 6.84 -7.93
N GLN A 312 -20.60 7.99 -7.41
CA GLN A 312 -20.09 8.51 -6.13
C GLN A 312 -21.00 8.04 -5.01
N ALA A 313 -20.46 7.34 -4.01
CA ALA A 313 -21.14 7.02 -2.77
C ALA A 313 -20.90 8.13 -1.74
N ASN A 314 -21.97 8.69 -1.17
CA ASN A 314 -21.87 9.70 -0.12
C ASN A 314 -21.57 9.03 1.23
N LEU A 315 -20.30 8.69 1.42
CA LEU A 315 -19.77 8.11 2.66
C LEU A 315 -19.24 9.22 3.58
N SER A 316 -19.21 8.96 4.89
CA SER A 316 -18.49 9.83 5.84
C SER A 316 -17.04 10.00 5.40
N SER A 317 -16.49 11.21 5.51
CA SER A 317 -15.07 11.48 5.27
C SER A 317 -14.16 10.75 6.26
N THR A 318 -14.70 10.36 7.42
CA THR A 318 -14.05 9.50 8.39
C THR A 318 -14.87 8.21 8.55
N LEU A 319 -14.34 7.11 8.02
CA LEU A 319 -14.90 5.79 8.24
C LEU A 319 -14.54 5.31 9.65
N GLY A 320 -15.49 4.68 10.33
CA GLY A 320 -15.31 4.17 11.69
C GLY A 320 -14.26 3.06 11.79
N THR A 321 -13.93 2.68 13.03
CA THR A 321 -13.04 1.55 13.32
C THR A 321 -13.77 0.20 13.31
N ASN A 322 -15.10 0.22 13.45
CA ASN A 322 -15.95 -0.97 13.42
C ASN A 322 -16.23 -1.41 11.99
N ASP A 323 -16.36 -2.73 11.81
CA ASP A 323 -16.80 -3.33 10.58
C ASP A 323 -18.17 -2.77 10.17
N THR A 324 -18.26 -2.21 8.97
CA THR A 324 -19.46 -1.55 8.44
C THR A 324 -19.83 -2.15 7.08
N ALA A 325 -20.99 -2.80 7.02
CA ALA A 325 -21.50 -3.40 5.79
C ALA A 325 -22.26 -2.37 4.93
N TYR A 326 -21.93 -2.35 3.65
CA TYR A 326 -22.62 -1.61 2.61
C TYR A 326 -23.20 -2.59 1.60
N SER A 327 -24.52 -2.69 1.55
CA SER A 327 -25.24 -3.47 0.55
C SER A 327 -25.41 -2.63 -0.71
N VAL A 328 -25.03 -3.19 -1.85
CA VAL A 328 -25.12 -2.57 -3.18
C VAL A 328 -26.05 -3.40 -4.04
N VAL A 329 -27.02 -2.74 -4.66
CA VAL A 329 -27.87 -3.33 -5.69
C VAL A 329 -27.64 -2.57 -6.98
N VAL A 330 -27.25 -3.29 -8.03
CA VAL A 330 -27.15 -2.77 -9.40
C VAL A 330 -28.24 -3.45 -10.22
N ASP A 331 -29.26 -2.69 -10.60
CA ASP A 331 -30.45 -3.20 -11.27
C ASP A 331 -30.49 -2.77 -12.73
N ASN A 332 -31.28 -3.48 -13.54
CA ASN A 332 -31.46 -3.23 -14.98
C ASN A 332 -30.15 -3.26 -15.80
N VAL A 333 -29.22 -4.15 -15.46
CA VAL A 333 -28.02 -4.39 -16.27
C VAL A 333 -28.39 -5.31 -17.42
N VAL A 334 -28.35 -4.82 -18.66
CA VAL A 334 -28.75 -5.63 -19.82
C VAL A 334 -27.54 -6.40 -20.36
N ILE A 335 -27.66 -7.73 -20.36
CA ILE A 335 -26.64 -8.66 -20.86
C ILE A 335 -27.31 -9.57 -21.88
N ASN A 336 -26.80 -9.59 -23.11
CA ASN A 336 -27.37 -10.35 -24.23
C ASN A 336 -28.89 -10.13 -24.39
N GLY A 337 -29.33 -8.87 -24.27
CA GLY A 337 -30.74 -8.48 -24.39
C GLY A 337 -31.62 -8.75 -23.16
N THR A 338 -31.07 -9.33 -22.09
CA THR A 338 -31.83 -9.65 -20.86
C THR A 338 -31.40 -8.75 -19.70
N ALA A 339 -32.35 -8.09 -19.06
CA ALA A 339 -32.10 -7.32 -17.84
C ALA A 339 -31.80 -8.24 -16.65
N ARG A 340 -30.74 -7.93 -15.91
CA ARG A 340 -30.28 -8.66 -14.74
C ARG A 340 -30.09 -7.72 -13.56
N ARG A 341 -30.33 -8.24 -12.37
CA ARG A 341 -30.08 -7.60 -11.08
C ARG A 341 -28.89 -8.26 -10.40
N PHE A 342 -27.99 -7.44 -9.86
CA PHE A 342 -26.83 -7.88 -9.10
C PHE A 342 -26.87 -7.30 -7.70
N GLU A 343 -26.56 -8.12 -6.71
CA GLU A 343 -26.49 -7.72 -5.31
C GLU A 343 -25.18 -8.19 -4.70
N TYR A 344 -24.53 -7.31 -3.95
CA TYR A 344 -23.36 -7.69 -3.18
C TYR A 344 -23.19 -6.78 -1.96
N THR A 345 -22.44 -7.27 -0.99
CA THR A 345 -22.09 -6.51 0.22
C THR A 345 -20.59 -6.28 0.27
N THR A 346 -20.17 -5.04 0.48
CA THR A 346 -18.81 -4.69 0.88
C THR A 346 -18.81 -4.39 2.38
N THR A 347 -18.05 -5.13 3.16
CA THR A 347 -17.84 -4.88 4.59
C THR A 347 -16.52 -4.16 4.79
N VAL A 348 -16.59 -2.86 5.06
CA VAL A 348 -15.41 -2.04 5.33
C VAL A 348 -14.95 -2.29 6.75
N PHE A 349 -13.66 -2.54 6.96
CA PHE A 349 -13.08 -2.79 8.29
C PHE A 349 -11.76 -2.05 8.48
N ASP A 350 -11.36 -1.87 9.75
CA ASP A 350 -10.04 -1.35 10.09
C ASP A 350 -8.98 -2.47 10.09
N PRO A 351 -7.98 -2.45 9.18
CA PRO A 351 -6.96 -3.49 9.11
C PRO A 351 -6.00 -3.51 10.32
N ALA A 352 -6.00 -2.47 11.15
CA ALA A 352 -5.28 -2.46 12.42
C ALA A 352 -6.00 -3.24 13.53
N GLN A 353 -7.28 -3.58 13.36
CA GLN A 353 -8.10 -4.25 14.36
C GLN A 353 -8.27 -5.74 14.04
N TYR A 354 -8.15 -6.57 15.07
CA TYR A 354 -8.45 -8.00 14.97
C TYR A 354 -9.94 -8.25 14.76
N GLY A 355 -10.24 -9.31 14.03
CA GLY A 355 -11.58 -9.83 13.83
C GLY A 355 -11.87 -10.96 14.81
N SER A 356 -13.14 -11.36 14.87
CA SER A 356 -13.53 -12.57 15.61
C SER A 356 -12.92 -13.85 15.03
N ASP A 357 -12.52 -13.83 13.76
CA ASP A 357 -11.87 -14.91 13.02
C ASP A 357 -10.33 -14.84 13.06
N THR A 358 -9.74 -13.89 13.80
CA THR A 358 -8.27 -13.76 13.92
C THR A 358 -7.66 -15.00 14.57
N VAL A 359 -6.70 -15.61 13.86
CA VAL A 359 -5.88 -16.72 14.38
C VAL A 359 -4.41 -16.35 14.28
N LEU A 360 -3.78 -16.20 15.44
CA LEU A 360 -2.34 -15.98 15.54
C LEU A 360 -1.60 -17.32 15.73
N PRO A 361 -0.35 -17.45 15.26
CA PRO A 361 0.47 -18.66 15.38
C PRO A 361 1.06 -18.80 16.79
N ASN A 362 0.20 -18.86 17.81
CA ASN A 362 0.58 -19.00 19.21
C ASN A 362 1.27 -20.34 19.45
N LEU A 363 2.26 -20.36 20.35
CA LEU A 363 3.09 -21.54 20.59
C LEU A 363 2.57 -22.42 21.74
N THR A 364 2.49 -23.73 21.49
CA THR A 364 2.45 -24.77 22.53
C THR A 364 3.85 -25.34 22.75
N GLY A 365 4.14 -25.83 23.96
CA GLY A 365 5.45 -26.38 24.35
C GLY A 365 5.79 -26.12 25.82
N PRO A 366 7.01 -26.49 26.27
CA PRO A 366 7.48 -26.27 27.64
C PRO A 366 7.46 -24.79 28.06
N THR A 367 7.20 -24.53 29.34
CA THR A 367 7.35 -23.21 29.97
C THR A 367 8.64 -23.08 30.79
N THR A 368 9.36 -24.20 30.96
CA THR A 368 10.65 -24.28 31.65
C THR A 368 11.61 -25.17 30.86
N LEU A 369 12.87 -24.77 30.77
CA LEU A 369 13.96 -25.58 30.21
C LEU A 369 15.22 -25.43 31.06
N LYS A 370 16.15 -26.38 30.96
CA LYS A 370 17.53 -26.19 31.44
C LYS A 370 18.42 -25.64 30.33
N VAL A 371 19.54 -25.02 30.72
CA VAL A 371 20.60 -24.65 29.76
C VAL A 371 21.02 -25.89 28.97
N ALA A 372 21.22 -25.73 27.66
CA ALA A 372 21.54 -26.81 26.72
C ALA A 372 20.48 -27.92 26.56
N GLN A 373 19.32 -27.82 27.21
CA GLN A 373 18.21 -28.75 27.01
C GLN A 373 17.30 -28.26 25.87
N ALA A 374 17.17 -29.07 24.82
CA ALA A 374 16.24 -28.80 23.74
C ALA A 374 14.78 -28.95 24.19
N GLY A 375 13.93 -27.99 23.81
CA GLY A 375 12.47 -28.05 23.93
C GLY A 375 11.80 -27.99 22.56
N SER A 376 10.75 -28.79 22.37
CA SER A 376 9.94 -28.78 21.15
C SER A 376 8.75 -27.83 21.31
N PHE A 377 8.53 -27.00 20.29
CA PHE A 377 7.45 -26.03 20.23
C PHE A 377 6.65 -26.19 18.93
N THR A 378 5.35 -25.99 19.02
CA THR A 378 4.45 -26.08 17.86
C THR A 378 3.61 -24.82 17.76
N ALA A 379 3.62 -24.19 16.59
CA ALA A 379 2.77 -23.06 16.27
C ALA A 379 1.34 -23.54 15.92
N GLN A 380 0.35 -22.79 16.41
CA GLN A 380 -1.03 -22.89 15.94
C GLN A 380 -1.09 -22.64 14.42
N ALA A 381 -1.93 -23.40 13.72
CA ALA A 381 -2.07 -23.25 12.28
C ALA A 381 -2.81 -21.94 11.95
N VAL A 382 -2.31 -21.23 10.93
CA VAL A 382 -2.92 -20.03 10.36
C VAL A 382 -3.38 -20.34 8.92
N SER A 383 -4.51 -19.76 8.51
CA SER A 383 -5.03 -19.85 7.14
C SER A 383 -3.97 -19.39 6.12
N LYS A 384 -3.97 -20.00 4.92
CA LYS A 384 -3.05 -19.69 3.81
C LYS A 384 -1.54 -19.84 4.12
N ALA A 385 -1.15 -20.37 5.29
CA ALA A 385 0.24 -20.57 5.65
C ALA A 385 0.89 -21.66 4.78
N GLY A 386 1.91 -21.29 4.01
CA GLY A 386 2.80 -22.21 3.28
C GLY A 386 4.06 -22.59 4.07
N GLY A 387 4.31 -21.95 5.21
CA GLY A 387 5.44 -22.21 6.09
C GLY A 387 5.38 -21.35 7.34
N TYR A 388 6.37 -21.48 8.23
CA TYR A 388 6.46 -20.68 9.45
C TYR A 388 7.88 -20.16 9.64
N GLN A 389 8.01 -19.07 10.37
CA GLN A 389 9.27 -18.64 10.96
C GLN A 389 9.10 -18.59 12.47
N TRP A 390 10.19 -18.79 13.20
CA TRP A 390 10.22 -18.54 14.63
C TRP A 390 11.44 -17.71 15.01
N ARG A 391 11.36 -16.99 16.13
CA ARG A 391 12.50 -16.33 16.75
C ARG A 391 12.43 -16.45 18.26
N ALA A 392 13.58 -16.36 18.91
CA ALA A 392 13.68 -16.23 20.35
C ALA A 392 14.25 -14.86 20.71
N LEU A 393 13.76 -14.30 21.80
CA LEU A 393 14.40 -13.18 22.47
C LEU A 393 14.70 -13.56 23.91
N ARG A 394 15.73 -12.91 24.46
CA ARG A 394 16.03 -12.94 25.90
C ARG A 394 15.70 -11.57 26.47
N ALA A 395 14.90 -11.54 27.53
CA ALA A 395 14.50 -10.30 28.18
C ALA A 395 15.10 -10.19 29.59
N VAL A 396 15.33 -8.95 30.02
CA VAL A 396 15.90 -8.62 31.33
C VAL A 396 15.07 -7.53 32.01
N ASN A 397 15.02 -7.58 33.34
CA ASN A 397 14.28 -6.62 34.17
C ASN A 397 15.21 -5.52 34.70
N ASP A 398 15.85 -4.78 33.80
CA ASP A 398 16.83 -3.72 34.15
C ASP A 398 16.41 -2.31 33.69
N PHE A 399 15.25 -2.19 33.06
CA PHE A 399 14.76 -0.95 32.45
C PHE A 399 13.48 -0.42 33.11
N GLY A 400 12.64 -1.30 33.65
CA GLY A 400 11.42 -0.91 34.34
C GLY A 400 11.72 0.10 35.47
N ASN A 401 10.94 1.19 35.49
CA ASN A 401 11.01 2.30 36.46
C ASN A 401 12.14 3.33 36.27
N ARG A 402 12.99 3.21 35.23
CA ARG A 402 13.89 4.31 34.85
C ARG A 402 13.08 5.51 34.32
N ILE A 403 13.52 6.71 34.68
CA ILE A 403 12.99 7.95 34.12
C ILE A 403 14.00 8.44 33.08
N ASN A 404 13.56 8.51 31.83
CA ASN A 404 14.33 8.98 30.69
C ASN A 404 13.95 10.45 30.43
N GLY A 405 14.86 11.36 30.74
CA GLY A 405 14.78 12.79 30.43
C GLY A 405 15.98 13.27 29.61
N ALA A 406 15.92 14.50 29.10
CA ALA A 406 16.90 15.01 28.14
C ALA A 406 18.21 15.55 28.75
N GLU A 407 18.40 15.41 30.07
CA GLU A 407 19.54 15.97 30.81
C GLU A 407 20.89 15.54 30.25
N THR A 408 21.01 14.27 29.85
CA THR A 408 22.22 13.68 29.26
C THR A 408 22.14 13.60 27.73
N GLY A 409 21.36 14.48 27.10
CA GLY A 409 21.09 14.44 25.67
C GLY A 409 20.04 13.39 25.30
N MET A 410 20.26 12.68 24.19
CA MET A 410 19.28 11.73 23.66
C MET A 410 19.14 10.43 24.46
N GLY A 411 20.16 10.03 25.24
CA GLY A 411 20.09 8.82 26.07
C GLY A 411 19.73 7.55 25.29
N ASP A 412 18.67 6.86 25.70
CA ASP A 412 18.15 5.65 25.03
C ASP A 412 17.30 5.95 23.77
N LEU A 413 17.17 7.21 23.37
CA LEU A 413 16.36 7.66 22.23
C LEU A 413 17.23 8.09 21.06
N VAL A 414 16.65 8.09 19.86
CA VAL A 414 17.26 8.66 18.66
C VAL A 414 16.22 9.49 17.91
N ALA A 415 16.62 10.64 17.38
CA ALA A 415 15.77 11.48 16.55
C ALA A 415 15.68 10.93 15.12
N LYS A 416 14.48 10.91 14.54
CA LYS A 416 14.22 10.48 13.16
C LYS A 416 13.19 11.42 12.50
N PRO A 417 13.49 12.02 11.33
CA PRO A 417 14.82 12.08 10.72
C PRO A 417 15.76 12.90 11.61
N THR A 418 17.04 13.01 11.26
CA THR A 418 17.93 13.93 11.99
C THR A 418 17.44 15.37 11.74
N PRO A 419 17.01 16.11 12.77
CA PRO A 419 16.54 17.47 12.60
C PRO A 419 17.69 18.48 12.48
N GLY A 420 17.40 19.64 11.91
CA GLY A 420 18.33 20.78 11.85
C GLY A 420 18.45 21.56 13.17
N TYR A 421 17.73 21.15 14.23
CA TYR A 421 17.69 21.81 15.53
C TYR A 421 18.01 20.84 16.67
N ILE A 422 18.25 21.37 17.87
CA ILE A 422 18.62 20.58 19.05
C ILE A 422 17.37 19.97 19.69
N VAL A 423 17.22 18.65 19.61
CA VAL A 423 16.08 17.93 20.20
C VAL A 423 16.15 17.90 21.72
N ALA A 424 17.31 17.63 22.31
CA ALA A 424 17.49 17.69 23.77
C ALA A 424 17.70 19.15 24.21
N SER A 425 16.58 19.88 24.35
CA SER A 425 16.53 21.33 24.50
C SER A 425 16.46 21.77 25.96
N SER A 426 17.03 22.94 26.27
CA SER A 426 16.92 23.62 27.56
C SER A 426 15.85 24.72 27.58
N ASP A 427 14.94 24.74 26.60
CA ASP A 427 13.87 25.75 26.48
C ASP A 427 12.87 25.71 27.65
N THR A 428 12.51 24.50 28.05
CA THR A 428 11.53 24.20 29.09
C THR A 428 11.73 22.75 29.53
N ALA A 429 11.39 22.42 30.78
CA ALA A 429 11.51 21.07 31.31
C ALA A 429 10.38 20.79 32.30
N ALA A 430 9.96 19.53 32.41
CA ALA A 430 9.03 19.10 33.45
C ALA A 430 9.80 18.86 34.76
N SER A 431 10.97 18.25 34.65
CA SER A 431 11.93 18.02 35.73
C SER A 431 13.34 18.39 35.25
N GLY A 432 14.22 18.80 36.16
CA GLY A 432 15.59 19.18 35.79
C GLY A 432 15.66 20.48 34.97
N SER A 433 16.45 20.46 33.90
CA SER A 433 16.79 21.62 33.07
C SER A 433 16.55 21.43 31.58
N LYS A 434 16.24 20.21 31.12
CA LYS A 434 16.05 19.90 29.69
C LYS A 434 14.89 18.95 29.44
N SER A 435 14.23 19.13 28.29
CA SER A 435 13.26 18.17 27.74
C SER A 435 13.55 17.86 26.27
N TYR A 436 12.87 16.86 25.72
CA TYR A 436 12.90 16.59 24.28
C TYR A 436 11.91 17.50 23.56
N HIS A 437 12.39 18.24 22.56
CA HIS A 437 11.63 19.17 21.75
C HIS A 437 11.45 18.62 20.33
N LEU A 438 10.21 18.53 19.88
CA LEU A 438 9.82 18.13 18.53
C LEU A 438 9.06 19.27 17.84
N ALA A 439 9.62 19.77 16.74
CA ALA A 439 9.09 20.86 15.93
C ALA A 439 9.27 20.59 14.42
N GLN A 440 8.40 21.14 13.56
CA GLN A 440 8.46 20.95 12.11
C GLN A 440 8.99 22.22 11.42
N GLU A 441 10.26 22.24 11.00
CA GLU A 441 10.85 23.39 10.30
C GLU A 441 10.39 23.49 8.83
N ASN A 442 10.35 22.36 8.14
CA ASN A 442 10.12 22.26 6.69
C ASN A 442 8.95 21.33 6.34
N GLY A 443 8.03 21.12 7.28
CA GLY A 443 6.88 20.23 7.13
C GLY A 443 7.20 18.75 7.33
N THR A 444 8.48 18.37 7.38
CA THR A 444 8.89 17.00 7.67
C THR A 444 8.50 16.63 9.10
N PRO A 445 7.70 15.58 9.33
CA PRO A 445 7.41 15.08 10.66
C PRO A 445 8.69 14.72 11.42
N GLN A 446 8.66 14.81 12.74
CA GLN A 446 9.79 14.52 13.62
C GLN A 446 9.39 13.47 14.65
N ALA A 447 10.31 12.57 14.95
CA ALA A 447 10.09 11.55 15.97
C ALA A 447 11.34 11.36 16.83
N ILE A 448 11.12 10.96 18.09
CA ILE A 448 12.14 10.32 18.93
C ILE A 448 11.73 8.87 19.15
N VAL A 449 12.65 7.94 18.89
CA VAL A 449 12.40 6.49 18.93
C VAL A 449 13.31 5.85 19.94
N PHE A 450 12.80 4.94 20.78
CA PHE A 450 13.67 4.15 21.64
C PHE A 450 14.61 3.27 20.81
N THR A 451 15.90 3.30 21.15
CA THR A 451 16.92 2.42 20.56
C THR A 451 16.80 0.98 21.05
N LYS A 452 16.07 0.77 22.15
CA LYS A 452 15.77 -0.54 22.72
C LYS A 452 14.35 -0.97 22.37
N THR A 453 14.12 -2.28 22.37
CA THR A 453 12.78 -2.86 22.27
C THR A 453 12.39 -3.46 23.61
N PHE A 454 11.08 -3.60 23.82
CA PHE A 454 10.51 -3.93 25.12
C PHE A 454 9.53 -5.08 25.01
N VAL A 455 9.30 -5.78 26.13
CA VAL A 455 8.22 -6.74 26.30
C VAL A 455 7.33 -6.26 27.44
N PRO A 456 6.16 -5.67 27.13
CA PRO A 456 5.19 -5.28 28.13
C PRO A 456 4.61 -6.48 28.87
N THR A 457 4.14 -6.26 30.09
CA THR A 457 3.27 -7.17 30.84
C THR A 457 1.84 -6.64 30.82
N SER A 458 0.89 -7.41 31.37
CA SER A 458 -0.51 -6.96 31.48
C SER A 458 -0.70 -5.72 32.35
N THR A 459 0.29 -5.34 33.16
CA THR A 459 0.26 -4.15 34.02
C THR A 459 1.22 -3.05 33.56
N SER A 460 1.81 -3.19 32.37
CA SER A 460 2.70 -2.17 31.82
C SER A 460 1.98 -0.85 31.55
N VAL A 461 2.61 0.24 32.00
CA VAL A 461 2.18 1.61 31.73
C VAL A 461 3.38 2.42 31.25
N LEU A 462 3.18 3.16 30.17
CA LEU A 462 4.07 4.24 29.73
C LEU A 462 3.58 5.56 30.35
N LYS A 463 4.44 6.23 31.11
CA LYS A 463 4.23 7.58 31.63
C LYS A 463 5.19 8.53 30.97
N PHE A 464 4.77 9.76 30.73
CA PHE A 464 5.63 10.83 30.22
C PHE A 464 5.01 12.18 30.55
N ALA A 465 5.83 13.19 30.82
CA ALA A 465 5.39 14.57 30.86
C ALA A 465 5.26 15.11 29.43
N SER A 466 4.14 15.73 29.13
CA SER A 466 3.82 16.29 27.81
C SER A 466 3.46 17.76 27.94
N ARG A 467 3.97 18.58 27.02
CA ARG A 467 3.50 19.94 26.79
C ARG A 467 3.48 20.24 25.30
N LEU A 468 2.29 20.29 24.71
CA LEU A 468 2.12 20.74 23.32
C LEU A 468 1.92 22.26 23.32
N GLY A 469 2.93 23.00 22.85
CA GLY A 469 2.90 24.47 22.76
C GLY A 469 2.19 24.98 21.51
N TRP A 470 2.80 25.97 20.85
CA TRP A 470 2.25 26.54 19.62
C TRP A 470 2.23 25.51 18.49
N ALA A 471 1.02 25.17 18.04
CA ALA A 471 0.76 24.14 17.04
C ALA A 471 -0.53 24.46 16.28
N THR A 472 -0.56 24.24 14.96
CA THR A 472 -1.81 24.35 14.19
C THR A 472 -2.80 23.27 14.62
N SER A 473 -4.08 23.40 14.29
CA SER A 473 -5.06 22.32 14.49
C SER A 473 -4.82 21.07 13.63
N PHE A 474 -3.84 21.12 12.71
CA PHE A 474 -3.46 20.01 11.84
C PHE A 474 -2.14 19.37 12.25
N GLN A 475 -1.47 19.91 13.28
CA GLN A 475 -0.29 19.31 13.89
C GLN A 475 -0.73 18.43 15.06
N THR A 476 -0.29 17.17 15.07
CA THR A 476 -0.67 16.19 16.08
C THR A 476 0.57 15.62 16.77
N ALA A 477 0.57 15.65 18.09
CA ALA A 477 1.50 14.91 18.93
C ALA A 477 0.99 13.49 19.16
N ARG A 478 1.82 12.49 18.93
CA ARG A 478 1.44 11.07 19.00
C ARG A 478 2.47 10.25 19.75
N VAL A 479 2.01 9.29 20.54
CA VAL A 479 2.87 8.17 20.97
C VAL A 479 2.42 6.94 20.21
N GLN A 480 3.38 6.24 19.62
CA GLN A 480 3.11 5.12 18.75
C GLN A 480 3.89 3.88 19.17
N VAL A 481 3.27 2.72 18.95
CA VAL A 481 3.83 1.40 19.21
C VAL A 481 3.93 0.62 17.90
N SER A 482 5.06 -0.03 17.66
CA SER A 482 5.24 -0.99 16.57
C SER A 482 5.46 -2.39 17.13
N ILE A 483 4.83 -3.39 16.50
CA ILE A 483 4.97 -4.82 16.83
C ILE A 483 5.70 -5.61 15.73
N ASP A 484 6.12 -4.92 14.68
CA ASP A 484 6.68 -5.47 13.44
C ASP A 484 8.02 -4.83 13.09
N ASP A 485 8.83 -4.59 14.12
CA ASP A 485 10.20 -4.08 14.00
C ASP A 485 10.29 -2.68 13.34
N GLY A 486 9.24 -1.87 13.45
CA GLY A 486 9.22 -0.46 13.05
C GLY A 486 8.68 -0.22 11.64
N ASN A 487 8.14 -1.27 11.00
CA ASN A 487 7.53 -1.19 9.68
C ASN A 487 6.17 -0.49 9.72
N THR A 488 5.34 -0.76 10.74
CA THR A 488 4.07 -0.09 10.95
C THR A 488 3.91 0.37 12.40
N TRP A 489 3.15 1.45 12.60
CA TRP A 489 3.02 2.12 13.88
C TRP A 489 1.55 2.38 14.24
N GLN A 490 1.17 2.03 15.46
CA GLN A 490 -0.17 2.24 16.00
C GLN A 490 -0.16 3.36 17.04
N ASP A 491 -1.07 4.32 16.90
CA ASP A 491 -1.26 5.39 17.87
C ASP A 491 -1.82 4.82 19.19
N VAL A 492 -1.09 5.04 20.29
CA VAL A 492 -1.54 4.72 21.67
C VAL A 492 -1.81 5.98 22.50
N TYR A 493 -1.44 7.14 21.95
CA TYR A 493 -1.78 8.47 22.45
C TYR A 493 -1.80 9.44 21.26
N THR A 494 -2.76 10.37 21.26
CA THR A 494 -2.86 11.45 20.26
C THR A 494 -3.33 12.73 20.94
N GLN A 495 -2.73 13.86 20.58
CA GLN A 495 -3.16 15.20 20.98
C GLN A 495 -2.99 16.15 19.80
N ASP A 496 -4.10 16.69 19.31
CA ASP A 496 -4.08 17.72 18.25
C ASP A 496 -3.71 19.08 18.82
N GLY A 497 -3.06 19.89 18.00
CA GLY A 497 -2.77 21.28 18.30
C GLY A 497 -4.04 22.13 18.37
N THR A 498 -3.92 23.29 19.01
CA THR A 498 -5.07 24.17 19.28
C THR A 498 -5.28 25.25 18.22
N GLY A 499 -4.38 25.35 17.24
CA GLY A 499 -4.32 26.51 16.34
C GLY A 499 -3.66 27.75 16.97
N GLY A 500 -3.14 27.62 18.19
CA GLY A 500 -2.55 28.71 18.98
C GLY A 500 -1.57 28.17 20.01
N SER A 501 -1.42 28.85 21.15
CA SER A 501 -0.33 28.63 22.13
C SER A 501 -0.29 27.29 22.85
N GLY A 502 -1.36 26.48 22.76
CA GLY A 502 -1.42 25.19 23.42
C GLY A 502 -1.31 25.26 24.95
N GLU A 503 -0.58 24.32 25.53
CA GLU A 503 -0.41 24.11 26.97
C GLU A 503 0.67 25.02 27.58
N SER A 504 0.36 25.67 28.70
CA SER A 504 1.30 26.54 29.42
C SER A 504 2.20 25.80 30.41
N ARG A 505 1.91 24.54 30.71
CA ARG A 505 2.65 23.68 31.66
C ARG A 505 2.64 22.23 31.21
N PHE A 506 3.60 21.46 31.69
CA PHE A 506 3.61 20.01 31.49
C PHE A 506 2.46 19.32 32.22
N THR A 507 1.90 18.31 31.57
CA THR A 507 0.95 17.36 32.15
C THR A 507 1.51 15.95 32.02
N THR A 508 1.53 15.19 33.10
CA THR A 508 1.88 13.76 33.04
C THR A 508 0.76 12.99 32.34
N ARG A 509 1.10 12.33 31.25
CA ARG A 509 0.24 11.39 30.53
C ARG A 509 0.57 9.96 30.96
N SER A 510 -0.44 9.09 30.90
CA SER A 510 -0.30 7.67 31.23
C SER A 510 -1.05 6.84 30.20
N VAL A 511 -0.36 5.87 29.60
CA VAL A 511 -0.87 5.01 28.54
C VAL A 511 -0.70 3.55 28.95
N SER A 512 -1.78 2.78 28.96
CA SER A 512 -1.70 1.34 29.18
C SER A 512 -1.07 0.65 27.97
N LEU A 513 -0.13 -0.26 28.23
CA LEU A 513 0.46 -1.13 27.20
C LEU A 513 -0.02 -2.58 27.33
N SER A 514 -1.10 -2.82 28.08
CA SER A 514 -1.61 -4.16 28.39
C SER A 514 -2.04 -4.95 27.14
N SER A 515 -2.52 -4.28 26.10
CA SER A 515 -2.84 -4.89 24.79
C SER A 515 -1.62 -5.50 24.09
N TYR A 516 -0.41 -5.08 24.47
CA TYR A 516 0.86 -5.55 23.93
C TYR A 516 1.59 -6.51 24.88
N ALA A 517 0.93 -7.00 25.93
CA ALA A 517 1.54 -7.91 26.90
C ALA A 517 2.16 -9.14 26.21
N ASN A 518 3.37 -9.50 26.62
CA ASN A 518 4.15 -10.60 26.06
C ASN A 518 4.38 -10.46 24.54
N ARG A 519 4.57 -9.24 24.05
CA ARG A 519 5.00 -8.96 22.67
C ARG A 519 6.24 -8.10 22.66
N GLN A 520 7.15 -8.36 21.74
CA GLN A 520 8.22 -7.42 21.46
C GLN A 520 7.62 -6.15 20.81
N ILE A 521 7.91 -4.99 21.38
CA ILE A 521 7.46 -3.70 20.86
C ILE A 521 8.61 -2.70 20.70
N GLN A 522 8.43 -1.78 19.76
CA GLN A 522 9.12 -0.50 19.71
C GLN A 522 8.16 0.63 20.08
N ILE A 523 8.69 1.71 20.62
CA ILE A 523 7.92 2.90 21.02
C ILE A 523 8.57 4.14 20.42
N ARG A 524 7.77 5.03 19.84
CA ARG A 524 8.18 6.35 19.39
C ARG A 524 7.23 7.45 19.84
N PHE A 525 7.76 8.65 19.98
CA PHE A 525 7.00 9.89 20.08
C PHE A 525 7.13 10.57 18.72
N TYR A 526 6.00 10.86 18.09
CA TYR A 526 5.90 11.39 16.73
C TYR A 526 5.14 12.71 16.73
N TYR A 527 5.65 13.70 16.02
CA TYR A 527 5.03 15.00 15.81
C TYR A 527 5.01 15.33 14.33
N GLY A 528 3.82 15.53 13.77
CA GLY A 528 3.67 15.79 12.34
C GLY A 528 2.38 16.51 12.02
N SER A 529 2.23 16.92 10.76
CA SER A 529 1.05 17.61 10.26
C SER A 529 0.41 16.87 9.09
N THR A 530 -0.91 17.01 8.94
CA THR A 530 -1.67 16.48 7.79
C THR A 530 -1.91 17.52 6.70
N TRP A 531 -1.80 18.81 7.01
CA TRP A 531 -2.02 19.89 6.05
C TRP A 531 -1.12 21.09 6.35
N SER A 532 -1.43 21.87 7.38
CA SER A 532 -0.68 23.08 7.74
C SER A 532 0.15 22.85 8.99
N PHE A 533 1.24 23.61 9.13
CA PHE A 533 2.15 23.54 10.26
C PHE A 533 2.75 24.91 10.54
N PHE A 534 3.22 25.12 11.77
CA PHE A 534 4.09 26.26 12.07
C PHE A 534 5.55 25.91 11.74
N PRO A 535 6.18 26.57 10.75
CA PRO A 535 7.56 26.30 10.33
C PRO A 535 8.58 26.96 11.28
N GLN A 536 8.52 26.62 12.56
CA GLN A 536 9.38 27.23 13.60
C GLN A 536 9.87 26.20 14.61
N THR A 537 11.06 26.44 15.15
CA THR A 537 11.76 25.61 16.14
C THR A 537 12.13 26.39 17.40
N SER A 538 11.56 27.58 17.59
CA SER A 538 11.80 28.43 18.76
C SER A 538 11.14 27.87 20.02
N SER A 539 11.61 28.33 21.19
CA SER A 539 11.02 28.00 22.48
C SER A 539 9.51 28.26 22.51
N GLY A 540 8.74 27.27 22.97
CA GLY A 540 7.29 27.30 23.02
C GLY A 540 6.59 26.77 21.76
N MET A 541 7.30 26.46 20.68
CA MET A 541 6.73 25.86 19.46
C MET A 541 6.70 24.35 19.55
N GLY A 542 5.71 23.71 18.94
CA GLY A 542 5.67 22.25 18.81
C GLY A 542 5.49 21.52 20.14
N TRP A 543 6.03 20.30 20.21
CA TRP A 543 5.77 19.37 21.30
C TRP A 543 7.00 19.13 22.16
N TYR A 544 6.84 19.26 23.48
CA TYR A 544 7.84 18.91 24.47
C TYR A 544 7.45 17.63 25.21
N VAL A 545 8.42 16.72 25.34
CA VAL A 545 8.30 15.44 26.02
C VAL A 545 9.42 15.31 27.05
N ASP A 546 9.07 14.92 28.28
CA ASP A 546 10.02 14.75 29.36
C ASP A 546 9.58 13.60 30.29
N ASP A 547 10.41 13.24 31.28
CA ASP A 547 10.10 12.25 32.33
C ASP A 547 9.49 10.93 31.79
N ILE A 548 10.06 10.38 30.72
CA ILE A 548 9.53 9.18 30.07
C ILE A 548 9.86 7.96 30.93
N GLN A 549 8.84 7.23 31.39
CA GLN A 549 8.99 6.07 32.26
C GLN A 549 8.14 4.89 31.78
N LEU A 550 8.76 3.73 31.63
CA LEU A 550 8.08 2.45 31.43
C LEU A 550 8.03 1.68 32.75
N THR A 551 6.84 1.30 33.18
CA THR A 551 6.62 0.47 34.38
C THR A 551 6.29 -0.96 33.99
N SER A 552 6.60 -1.93 34.86
CA SER A 552 6.28 -3.36 34.68
C SER A 552 6.67 -3.94 33.31
N THR A 553 7.76 -3.46 32.73
CA THR A 553 8.15 -3.76 31.34
C THR A 553 9.57 -4.33 31.31
N LEU A 554 9.77 -5.40 30.53
CA LEU A 554 11.09 -5.99 30.35
C LEU A 554 11.78 -5.38 29.14
N ARG A 555 13.10 -5.20 29.21
CA ARG A 555 13.91 -4.81 28.06
C ARG A 555 14.40 -6.05 27.34
N VAL A 556 14.39 -6.01 26.02
CA VAL A 556 15.01 -7.05 25.19
C VAL A 556 16.53 -6.91 25.25
N ALA A 557 17.21 -7.97 25.68
CA ALA A 557 18.67 -8.04 25.74
C ALA A 557 19.27 -8.54 24.42
N SER A 558 18.63 -9.53 23.80
CA SER A 558 19.00 -10.05 22.49
C SER A 558 17.80 -10.70 21.81
N THR A 559 17.82 -10.70 20.47
CA THR A 559 16.84 -11.35 19.61
C THR A 559 17.58 -12.15 18.55
N THR A 560 17.15 -13.36 18.27
CA THR A 560 17.67 -14.16 17.15
C THR A 560 17.02 -13.72 15.85
N ASP A 561 17.72 -13.91 14.73
CA ASP A 561 17.09 -13.77 13.41
C ASP A 561 15.93 -14.77 13.25
N PRO A 562 14.89 -14.43 12.46
CA PRO A 562 13.81 -15.36 12.15
C PRO A 562 14.31 -16.61 11.41
N VAL A 563 14.05 -17.79 11.98
CA VAL A 563 14.43 -19.08 11.40
C VAL A 563 13.23 -19.72 10.71
N LYS A 564 13.36 -20.06 9.42
CA LYS A 564 12.32 -20.81 8.68
C LYS A 564 12.14 -22.20 9.28
N SER A 565 10.90 -22.65 9.39
CA SER A 565 10.51 -23.92 9.98
C SER A 565 9.20 -24.42 9.39
N THR A 566 8.87 -25.67 9.71
CA THR A 566 7.48 -26.14 9.62
C THR A 566 6.68 -25.58 10.79
N ARG A 567 5.50 -26.13 11.09
CA ARG A 567 4.75 -25.77 12.31
C ARG A 567 5.49 -26.11 13.61
N THR A 568 6.43 -27.04 13.58
CA THR A 568 7.16 -27.49 14.78
C THR A 568 8.64 -27.17 14.64
N PHE A 569 9.25 -26.70 15.73
CA PHE A 569 10.67 -26.38 15.81
C PHE A 569 11.23 -26.74 17.20
N SER A 570 12.56 -26.83 17.27
CA SER A 570 13.30 -27.05 18.52
C SER A 570 14.02 -25.77 18.93
N PHE A 571 14.03 -25.48 20.23
CA PHE A 571 14.82 -24.40 20.81
C PHE A 571 15.68 -24.93 21.96
N THR A 572 16.97 -24.60 21.92
CA THR A 572 17.94 -24.94 22.96
C THR A 572 18.54 -23.65 23.53
N PRO A 573 18.26 -23.30 24.78
CA PRO A 573 18.78 -22.06 25.36
C PRO A 573 20.26 -22.20 25.75
N SER A 574 21.03 -21.14 25.50
CA SER A 574 22.46 -21.08 25.80
C SER A 574 22.80 -20.50 27.18
N ALA A 575 21.83 -19.86 27.87
CA ALA A 575 22.05 -19.22 29.16
C ALA A 575 20.76 -19.25 30.00
N THR A 576 20.90 -19.00 31.30
CA THR A 576 19.75 -18.82 32.19
C THR A 576 19.05 -17.48 31.96
N GLY A 577 17.78 -17.43 32.36
CA GLY A 577 16.96 -16.23 32.33
C GLY A 577 15.58 -16.46 31.72
N THR A 578 14.93 -15.36 31.37
CA THR A 578 13.61 -15.38 30.74
C THR A 578 13.75 -15.23 29.23
N TYR A 579 13.31 -16.25 28.51
CA TYR A 579 13.21 -16.23 27.06
C TYR A 579 11.76 -16.04 26.67
N PHE A 580 11.55 -15.41 25.52
CA PHE A 580 10.26 -15.35 24.86
C PHE A 580 10.45 -15.89 23.44
N LEU A 581 9.57 -16.80 23.04
CA LEU A 581 9.57 -17.39 21.71
C LEU A 581 8.31 -16.96 20.98
N ALA A 582 8.42 -16.62 19.71
CA ALA A 582 7.27 -16.37 18.86
C ALA A 582 7.46 -17.08 17.53
N ALA A 583 6.33 -17.47 16.93
CA ALA A 583 6.27 -17.85 15.52
C ALA A 583 5.47 -16.83 14.73
N ARG A 584 5.69 -16.78 13.42
CA ARG A 584 4.84 -16.13 12.43
C ARG A 584 4.61 -17.09 11.27
N ALA A 585 3.42 -17.05 10.68
CA ALA A 585 3.16 -17.80 9.45
C ALA A 585 3.74 -17.05 8.24
N LEU A 586 4.11 -17.81 7.21
CA LEU A 586 4.45 -17.31 5.88
C LEU A 586 3.30 -17.65 4.94
N ALA A 587 2.62 -16.65 4.39
CA ALA A 587 1.46 -16.82 3.51
C ALA A 587 1.68 -16.13 2.16
N PHE A 588 0.76 -16.33 1.22
CA PHE A 588 0.71 -15.58 -0.05
C PHE A 588 2.02 -15.65 -0.89
N GLY A 589 2.71 -16.79 -0.88
CA GLY A 589 4.02 -16.93 -1.56
C GLY A 589 5.22 -16.55 -0.69
N GLY A 590 5.08 -16.57 0.63
CA GLY A 590 6.19 -16.42 1.57
C GLY A 590 6.22 -15.09 2.33
N TYR A 591 5.19 -14.26 2.19
CA TYR A 591 5.07 -13.01 2.94
C TYR A 591 4.87 -13.33 4.43
N PRO A 592 5.69 -12.73 5.30
CA PRO A 592 5.53 -12.91 6.73
C PRO A 592 4.27 -12.22 7.22
N LEU A 593 3.42 -13.00 7.88
CA LEU A 593 2.31 -12.50 8.66
C LEU A 593 2.80 -11.98 10.02
N GLU A 594 1.85 -11.48 10.80
CA GLU A 594 2.11 -11.00 12.15
C GLU A 594 2.70 -12.10 13.06
N TRP A 595 3.59 -11.70 13.96
CA TRP A 595 4.04 -12.56 15.05
C TRP A 595 2.89 -12.94 15.96
N GLY A 596 2.82 -14.20 16.36
CA GLY A 596 1.90 -14.66 17.40
C GLY A 596 2.27 -14.13 18.78
N THR A 597 1.45 -14.45 19.78
CA THR A 597 1.77 -14.11 21.17
C THR A 597 3.07 -14.78 21.58
N TRP A 598 3.94 -14.06 22.29
CA TRP A 598 5.22 -14.65 22.65
C TRP A 598 5.05 -15.55 23.87
N LYS A 599 5.51 -16.78 23.74
CA LYS A 599 5.53 -17.75 24.82
C LYS A 599 6.74 -17.54 25.69
N GLN A 600 6.51 -17.22 26.96
CA GLN A 600 7.56 -17.12 27.96
C GLN A 600 8.09 -18.51 28.34
N VAL A 601 9.42 -18.64 28.40
CA VAL A 601 10.13 -19.84 28.86
C VAL A 601 11.18 -19.44 29.89
N LYS A 602 11.09 -20.00 31.09
CA LYS A 602 12.07 -19.80 32.16
C LYS A 602 13.20 -20.82 32.01
N VAL A 603 14.43 -20.34 31.86
CA VAL A 603 15.61 -21.21 31.72
C VAL A 603 16.41 -21.23 33.01
N THR A 604 16.61 -22.42 33.56
CA THR A 604 17.42 -22.69 34.76
C THR A 604 18.70 -23.44 34.40
N ASN A 605 19.60 -23.61 35.36
CA ASN A 605 20.74 -24.52 35.20
C ASN A 605 20.30 -25.99 35.12
#